data_AF-A0A952HWM7-F1
#
_entry.id   AF-A0A952HWM7-F1
#
_cell.length_a   1.000
_cell.length_b   1.000
_cell.length_c   1.000
_cell.angle_alpha   90.00
_cell.angle_beta   90.00
_cell.angle_gamma   90.00
#
_symmetry.space_group_name_H-M   'P 1'
#
loop_
_entity.id
_entity.type
_entity.pdbx_description
1 polymer ?
#
loop_
_entity_poly.entity_id
_entity_poly.type
_entity_poly.pdbx_seq_one_letter_code
_entity_poly.pdbx_strand_id
1 'polypeptide(L)'
;MSGNDLIFNFFSENDPKGLEVIKNIFFKIIGSPTYTLILNYYEKEDVFQEFLATKILPYRNHIVDKFFEQQSGLVSYIQRMTKNFLADVYASVKLMSENEISDVINSKEEDDEDEVKSYFDLIGKAENYILDIEAEEVKIALTKHLSDSEVLMFCYQISDSKEFYKSKYFNDLSDDALYKRVERMKTKIKEILKEYSFSAEAFEKFLKEHSHEICKKLEVNNHG
;
A
#
# COMPACT_ATOMS: atom_id res chain seq x y z
N MET A 1 -12.67 25.57 3.04
CA MET A 1 -11.22 25.41 2.78
C MET A 1 -10.97 23.95 2.46
N SER A 2 -10.18 23.68 1.42
CA SER A 2 -9.81 22.33 1.02
C SER A 2 -8.81 21.72 2.00
N GLY A 3 -8.66 20.39 2.00
CA GLY A 3 -7.62 19.73 2.80
C GLY A 3 -6.20 20.20 2.44
N ASN A 4 -5.95 20.57 1.18
CA ASN A 4 -4.67 21.13 0.76
C ASN A 4 -4.44 22.51 1.41
N ASP A 5 -5.44 23.39 1.42
CA ASP A 5 -5.32 24.74 2.00
C ASP A 5 -5.01 24.66 3.50
N LEU A 6 -5.70 23.76 4.21
CA LEU A 6 -5.50 23.56 5.64
C LEU A 6 -4.08 23.05 5.93
N ILE A 7 -3.61 22.04 5.20
CA ILE A 7 -2.24 21.51 5.35
C ILE A 7 -1.21 22.60 5.01
N PHE A 8 -1.43 23.38 3.95
CA PHE A 8 -0.53 24.45 3.56
C PHE A 8 -0.43 25.51 4.67
N ASN A 9 -1.55 25.91 5.27
CA ASN A 9 -1.59 26.85 6.39
C ASN A 9 -0.89 26.34 7.65
N PHE A 10 -0.87 25.02 7.88
CA PHE A 10 -0.01 24.46 8.92
C PHE A 10 1.47 24.74 8.62
N PHE A 11 1.90 24.55 7.37
CA PHE A 11 3.28 24.78 6.98
C PHE A 11 3.66 26.27 6.86
N SER A 12 2.76 27.17 6.47
CA SER A 12 3.08 28.60 6.39
C SER A 12 2.89 29.32 7.73
N GLU A 13 1.83 28.99 8.47
CA GLU A 13 1.32 29.80 9.58
C GLU A 13 1.22 29.04 10.92
N ASN A 14 1.59 27.76 10.97
CA ASN A 14 1.36 26.87 12.12
C ASN A 14 -0.13 26.72 12.50
N ASP A 15 -1.04 26.77 11.52
CA ASP A 15 -2.47 26.52 11.79
C ASP A 15 -2.68 25.08 12.31
N PRO A 16 -3.18 24.89 13.55
CA PRO A 16 -3.41 23.56 14.13
C PRO A 16 -4.44 22.73 13.36
N LYS A 17 -5.33 23.35 12.58
CA LYS A 17 -6.29 22.60 11.74
C LYS A 17 -5.59 21.82 10.65
N GLY A 18 -4.50 22.32 10.09
CA GLY A 18 -3.72 21.58 9.09
C GLY A 18 -3.00 20.39 9.69
N LEU A 19 -2.47 20.53 10.91
CA LEU A 19 -1.90 19.41 11.66
C LEU A 19 -2.92 18.29 11.88
N GLU A 20 -4.16 18.66 12.22
CA GLU A 20 -5.25 17.69 12.40
C GLU A 20 -5.58 16.96 11.09
N VAL A 21 -5.51 17.62 9.94
CA VAL A 21 -5.68 16.96 8.64
C VAL A 21 -4.54 15.95 8.38
N ILE A 22 -3.28 16.34 8.63
CA ILE A 22 -2.12 15.43 8.50
C ILE A 22 -2.27 14.23 9.43
N LYS A 23 -2.68 14.47 10.69
CA LYS A 23 -2.93 13.43 11.69
C LYS A 23 -4.00 12.45 11.21
N ASN A 24 -5.12 12.95 10.71
CA ASN A 24 -6.19 12.10 10.19
C ASN A 24 -5.77 11.27 8.97
N ILE A 25 -4.96 11.84 8.07
CA ILE A 25 -4.36 11.09 6.95
C ILE A 25 -3.48 9.95 7.51
N PHE A 26 -2.58 10.28 8.43
CA PHE A 26 -1.68 9.31 9.04
C PHE A 26 -2.44 8.19 9.72
N PHE A 27 -3.42 8.57 10.54
CA PHE A 27 -4.19 7.68 11.37
C PHE A 27 -5.06 6.73 10.56
N LYS A 28 -5.52 7.18 9.39
CA LYS A 28 -6.25 6.33 8.44
C LYS A 28 -5.32 5.30 7.78
N ILE A 29 -4.09 5.69 7.44
CA ILE A 29 -3.14 4.79 6.76
C ILE A 29 -2.60 3.75 7.74
N ILE A 30 -2.08 4.13 8.91
CA ILE A 30 -1.53 3.18 9.89
C ILE A 30 -2.61 2.23 10.46
N GLY A 31 -3.87 2.66 10.48
CA GLY A 31 -5.00 1.81 10.88
C GLY A 31 -5.45 0.81 9.81
N SER A 32 -4.81 0.77 8.65
CA SER A 32 -5.10 -0.23 7.62
C SER A 32 -4.55 -1.61 8.00
N PRO A 33 -5.13 -2.70 7.45
CA PRO A 33 -4.65 -4.06 7.71
C PRO A 33 -3.14 -4.23 7.44
N THR A 34 -2.61 -3.53 6.45
CA THR A 34 -1.20 -3.52 6.05
C THR A 34 -0.26 -3.23 7.22
N TYR A 35 -0.58 -2.22 8.04
CA TYR A 35 0.31 -1.72 9.10
C TYR A 35 -0.10 -2.16 10.50
N THR A 36 -1.02 -3.13 10.61
CA THR A 36 -1.52 -3.61 11.92
C THR A 36 -0.38 -4.16 12.79
N LEU A 37 0.64 -4.77 12.18
CA LEU A 37 1.81 -5.29 12.91
C LEU A 37 2.55 -4.18 13.69
N ILE A 38 2.66 -2.96 13.15
CA ILE A 38 3.31 -1.83 13.85
C ILE A 38 2.59 -1.57 15.18
N LEU A 39 1.26 -1.62 15.17
CA LEU A 39 0.42 -1.32 16.33
C LEU A 39 0.47 -2.40 17.42
N ASN A 40 1.09 -3.55 17.16
CA ASN A 40 1.37 -4.54 18.20
C ASN A 40 2.57 -4.12 19.07
N TYR A 41 3.43 -3.25 18.56
CA TYR A 41 4.69 -2.86 19.22
C TYR A 41 4.71 -1.38 19.62
N TYR A 42 3.97 -0.52 18.91
CA TYR A 42 4.00 0.92 19.14
C TYR A 42 2.60 1.53 19.26
N GLU A 43 2.48 2.54 20.11
CA GLU A 43 1.28 3.36 20.14
C GLU A 43 1.18 4.25 18.90
N LYS A 44 -0.03 4.34 18.35
CA LYS A 44 -0.32 5.10 17.13
C LYS A 44 0.11 6.57 17.23
N GLU A 45 -0.01 7.18 18.41
CA GLU A 45 0.36 8.57 18.64
C GLU A 45 1.88 8.75 18.59
N ASP A 46 2.64 7.84 19.19
CA ASP A 46 4.12 7.93 19.21
C ASP A 46 4.71 7.83 17.80
N VAL A 47 4.23 6.87 17.01
CA VAL A 47 4.65 6.70 15.61
C VAL A 47 4.29 7.94 14.78
N PHE A 48 3.19 8.62 15.10
CA PHE A 48 2.82 9.89 14.46
C PHE A 48 3.71 11.05 14.89
N GLN A 49 4.07 11.16 16.17
CA GLN A 49 5.01 12.18 16.64
C GLN A 49 6.38 12.00 15.97
N GLU A 50 6.83 10.76 15.79
CA GLU A 50 8.07 10.48 15.08
C GLU A 50 7.98 10.84 13.59
N PHE A 51 6.87 10.52 12.92
CA PHE A 51 6.61 10.97 11.55
C PHE A 51 6.69 12.50 11.43
N LEU A 52 6.07 13.23 12.36
CA LEU A 52 6.12 14.69 12.38
C LEU A 52 7.55 15.20 12.54
N ALA A 53 8.26 14.67 13.54
CA ALA A 53 9.61 15.10 13.90
C ALA A 53 10.66 14.80 12.82
N THR A 54 10.52 13.67 12.11
CA THR A 54 11.56 13.19 11.19
C THR A 54 11.24 13.46 9.71
N LYS A 55 9.96 13.49 9.32
CA LYS A 55 9.57 13.61 7.90
C LYS A 55 8.85 14.91 7.58
N ILE A 56 8.12 15.51 8.51
CA ILE A 56 7.29 16.70 8.23
C ILE A 56 8.00 17.99 8.61
N LEU A 57 8.31 18.18 9.89
CA LEU A 57 8.84 19.44 10.40
C LEU A 57 10.20 19.83 9.82
N PRO A 58 11.18 18.92 9.65
CA PRO A 58 12.48 19.28 9.08
C PRO A 58 12.41 19.77 7.63
N TYR A 59 11.40 19.33 6.88
CA TYR A 59 11.23 19.63 5.47
C TYR A 59 10.15 20.69 5.20
N ARG A 60 9.65 21.35 6.25
CA ARG A 60 8.58 22.34 6.18
C ARG A 60 8.78 23.39 5.09
N ASN A 61 9.94 24.06 5.06
CA ASN A 61 10.21 25.14 4.11
C ASN A 61 10.21 24.62 2.66
N HIS A 62 10.81 23.45 2.44
CA HIS A 62 10.80 22.80 1.13
C HIS A 62 9.38 22.47 0.66
N ILE A 63 8.51 22.01 1.58
CA ILE A 63 7.11 21.72 1.27
C ILE A 63 6.36 23.02 0.91
N VAL A 64 6.58 24.11 1.63
CA VAL A 64 5.97 25.42 1.30
C VAL A 64 6.41 25.85 -0.10
N ASP A 65 7.71 25.86 -0.38
CA ASP A 65 8.27 26.31 -1.66
C ASP A 65 7.72 25.49 -2.84
N LYS A 66 7.60 24.18 -2.66
CA LYS A 66 7.13 23.25 -3.69
C LYS A 66 5.65 23.42 -4.04
N PHE A 67 4.82 23.82 -3.08
CA PHE A 67 3.36 23.91 -3.24
C PHE A 67 2.84 25.36 -3.18
N PHE A 68 3.73 26.35 -3.18
CA PHE A 68 3.39 27.77 -3.09
C PHE A 68 2.50 28.24 -4.25
N GLU A 69 2.86 27.87 -5.48
CA GLU A 69 2.14 28.30 -6.70
C GLU A 69 0.92 27.43 -7.00
N GLN A 70 0.95 26.14 -6.62
CA GLN A 70 -0.14 25.20 -6.84
C GLN A 70 -0.26 24.25 -5.64
N GLN A 71 -1.21 24.52 -4.76
CA GLN A 71 -1.49 23.68 -3.58
C GLN A 71 -2.14 22.33 -3.94
N SER A 72 -2.54 22.14 -5.20
CA SER A 72 -3.11 20.88 -5.68
C SER A 72 -2.12 19.73 -5.52
N GLY A 73 -2.55 18.66 -4.84
CA GLY A 73 -1.74 17.45 -4.65
C GLY A 73 -0.93 17.42 -3.36
N LEU A 74 -1.00 18.45 -2.51
CA LEU A 74 -0.34 18.47 -1.20
C LEU A 74 -0.86 17.34 -0.29
N VAL A 75 -2.17 17.05 -0.30
CA VAL A 75 -2.75 15.89 0.39
C VAL A 75 -2.12 14.58 -0.09
N SER A 76 -2.04 14.38 -1.41
CA SER A 76 -1.43 13.18 -2.00
C SER A 76 0.06 13.07 -1.68
N TYR A 77 0.75 14.21 -1.61
CA TYR A 77 2.15 14.27 -1.19
C TYR A 77 2.33 13.80 0.26
N ILE A 78 1.50 14.29 1.18
CA ILE A 78 1.51 13.85 2.59
C ILE A 78 1.16 12.36 2.69
N GLN A 79 0.16 11.88 1.96
CA GLN A 79 -0.19 10.46 1.92
C GLN A 79 1.00 9.60 1.52
N ARG A 80 1.74 9.98 0.47
CA ARG A 80 2.93 9.25 0.03
C ARG A 80 4.06 9.30 1.06
N MET A 81 4.29 10.45 1.70
CA MET A 81 5.28 10.54 2.78
C MET A 81 4.93 9.63 3.95
N THR A 82 3.66 9.59 4.34
CA THR A 82 3.17 8.68 5.38
C THR A 82 3.40 7.22 5.00
N LYS A 83 3.01 6.80 3.79
CA LYS A 83 3.18 5.42 3.34
C LYS A 83 4.66 5.00 3.35
N ASN A 84 5.54 5.85 2.84
CA ASN A 84 6.98 5.57 2.83
C ASN A 84 7.53 5.42 4.26
N PHE A 85 7.19 6.34 5.15
CA PHE A 85 7.62 6.24 6.55
C PHE A 85 7.09 4.98 7.24
N LEU A 86 5.81 4.66 7.08
CA LEU A 86 5.22 3.48 7.69
C LEU A 86 5.77 2.18 7.08
N ALA A 87 6.16 2.18 5.80
CA ALA A 87 6.84 1.04 5.19
C ALA A 87 8.22 0.79 5.82
N ASP A 88 8.99 1.86 6.08
CA ASP A 88 10.27 1.77 6.79
C ASP A 88 10.07 1.17 8.20
N VAL A 89 9.12 1.73 8.96
CA VAL A 89 8.81 1.24 10.32
C VAL A 89 8.31 -0.21 10.29
N TYR A 90 7.42 -0.55 9.36
CA TYR A 90 6.90 -1.91 9.21
C TYR A 90 8.01 -2.92 8.93
N ALA A 91 8.96 -2.59 8.06
CA ALA A 91 10.10 -3.47 7.77
C ALA A 91 10.93 -3.74 9.03
N SER A 92 11.19 -2.71 9.84
CA SER A 92 11.88 -2.87 11.13
C SER A 92 11.11 -3.76 12.10
N VAL A 93 9.80 -3.54 12.27
CA VAL A 93 8.97 -4.37 13.16
C VAL A 93 8.90 -5.82 12.68
N LYS A 94 8.80 -6.03 11.37
CA LYS A 94 8.76 -7.37 10.79
C LYS A 94 10.05 -8.14 11.10
N LEU A 95 11.21 -7.51 10.91
CA LEU A 95 12.50 -8.11 11.27
C LEU A 95 12.58 -8.45 12.76
N MET A 96 12.10 -7.56 13.64
CA MET A 96 12.02 -7.84 15.08
C MET A 96 11.15 -9.06 15.37
N SER A 97 9.96 -9.14 14.77
CA SER A 97 9.05 -10.28 14.98
C SER A 97 9.63 -11.60 14.47
N GLU A 98 10.37 -11.58 13.35
CA GLU A 98 11.04 -12.76 12.81
C GLU A 98 12.22 -13.21 13.68
N ASN A 99 12.96 -12.25 14.26
CA ASN A 99 14.03 -12.54 15.21
C ASN A 99 13.49 -13.02 16.56
N GLU A 100 12.40 -12.45 17.10
CA GLU A 100 11.74 -12.95 18.32
C GLU A 100 11.27 -14.41 18.13
N ILE A 101 10.77 -14.77 16.95
CA ILE A 101 10.42 -16.16 16.61
C ILE A 101 11.68 -17.04 16.55
N SER A 102 12.77 -16.55 15.93
CA SER A 102 14.04 -17.27 15.87
C SER A 102 14.64 -17.49 17.26
N ASP A 103 14.58 -16.49 18.14
CA ASP A 103 15.07 -16.57 19.51
C ASP A 103 14.22 -17.52 20.35
N VAL A 104 12.90 -17.55 20.19
CA VAL A 104 12.03 -18.53 20.87
C VAL A 104 12.23 -19.97 20.36
N ILE A 105 12.61 -20.14 19.09
CA ILE A 105 12.91 -21.45 18.50
C ILE A 105 14.32 -21.93 18.91
N ASN A 106 15.29 -21.00 19.02
CA ASN A 106 16.69 -21.30 19.33
C ASN A 106 17.01 -21.24 20.84
N SER A 107 16.19 -20.61 21.68
CA SER A 107 16.39 -20.52 23.15
C SER A 107 16.18 -21.85 23.89
N LYS A 108 16.26 -22.99 23.20
CA LYS A 108 16.45 -24.29 23.82
C LYS A 108 17.91 -24.73 23.86
N GLU A 109 18.82 -24.03 23.20
CA GLU A 109 20.24 -24.36 23.24
C GLU A 109 21.08 -23.08 23.36
N GLU A 110 21.76 -23.00 24.52
CA GLU A 110 22.99 -22.24 24.80
C GLU A 110 22.85 -20.77 25.29
N ASP A 111 23.23 -20.60 26.57
CA ASP A 111 23.89 -19.41 27.10
C ASP A 111 25.01 -19.01 26.13
N ASP A 112 24.96 -17.80 25.58
CA ASP A 112 26.17 -17.03 25.36
C ASP A 112 25.85 -15.53 25.35
N GLU A 113 26.61 -14.82 26.18
CA GLU A 113 26.74 -13.37 26.18
C GLU A 113 27.31 -12.94 24.82
N ASP A 114 26.58 -12.17 24.00
CA ASP A 114 27.24 -11.46 22.89
C ASP A 114 26.54 -10.18 22.43
N GLU A 115 27.38 -9.14 22.36
CA GLU A 115 27.26 -7.83 21.70
C GLU A 115 25.86 -7.35 21.26
N VAL A 116 25.39 -6.30 21.95
CA VAL A 116 24.32 -5.41 21.49
C VAL A 116 24.75 -4.72 20.18
N LYS A 117 24.40 -5.33 19.04
CA LYS A 117 24.50 -4.67 17.73
C LYS A 117 23.60 -3.44 17.73
N SER A 118 24.12 -2.32 17.23
CA SER A 118 23.39 -1.06 17.13
C SER A 118 22.17 -1.24 16.21
N TYR A 119 21.03 -0.63 16.58
CA TYR A 119 19.78 -0.57 15.80
C TYR A 119 20.00 -0.19 14.32
N PHE A 120 21.08 0.53 14.02
CA PHE A 120 21.44 0.99 12.68
C PHE A 120 22.20 -0.05 11.83
N ASP A 121 22.79 -1.08 12.42
CA ASP A 121 23.52 -2.13 11.70
C ASP A 121 22.56 -3.16 11.04
N LEU A 122 21.29 -3.18 11.46
CA LEU A 122 20.21 -4.01 10.91
C LEU A 122 19.50 -3.37 9.71
N ILE A 123 19.83 -2.13 9.35
CA ILE A 123 19.29 -1.43 8.17
C ILE A 123 20.02 -1.93 6.91
N GLY A 124 19.98 -3.25 6.70
CA GLY A 124 20.51 -3.93 5.52
C GLY A 124 19.40 -4.15 4.49
N LYS A 125 19.49 -3.46 3.34
CA LYS A 125 18.68 -3.60 2.10
C LYS A 125 17.21 -3.17 2.17
N ALA A 126 17.01 -1.84 2.17
CA ALA A 126 15.72 -1.16 2.08
C ALA A 126 14.97 -1.28 0.72
N GLU A 127 15.39 -2.12 -0.23
CA GLU A 127 15.01 -1.97 -1.65
C GLU A 127 13.92 -2.92 -2.21
N ASN A 128 13.15 -3.67 -1.39
CA ASN A 128 12.02 -4.45 -1.95
C ASN A 128 10.70 -4.42 -1.18
N TYR A 129 10.72 -4.06 0.11
CA TYR A 129 9.50 -4.11 0.94
C TYR A 129 8.44 -3.08 0.55
N ILE A 130 8.82 -1.91 0.03
CA ILE A 130 7.87 -0.88 -0.41
C ILE A 130 7.04 -1.40 -1.59
N LEU A 131 7.70 -2.07 -2.55
CA LEU A 131 7.03 -2.67 -3.71
C LEU A 131 6.15 -3.85 -3.31
N ASP A 132 6.59 -4.68 -2.36
CA ASP A 132 5.79 -5.77 -1.81
C ASP A 132 4.50 -5.25 -1.16
N ILE A 133 4.63 -4.20 -0.34
CA ILE A 133 3.51 -3.57 0.34
C ILE A 133 2.53 -2.96 -0.66
N GLU A 134 3.01 -2.16 -1.62
CA GLU A 134 2.14 -1.55 -2.62
C GLU A 134 1.45 -2.61 -3.50
N ALA A 135 2.12 -3.70 -3.88
CA ALA A 135 1.52 -4.80 -4.63
C ALA A 135 0.36 -5.45 -3.86
N GLU A 136 0.49 -5.55 -2.53
CA GLU A 136 -0.54 -6.13 -1.69
C GLU A 136 -1.69 -5.16 -1.39
N GLU A 137 -1.41 -3.86 -1.33
CA GLU A 137 -2.45 -2.83 -1.34
C GLU A 137 -3.25 -2.82 -2.65
N VAL A 138 -2.61 -3.07 -3.80
CA VAL A 138 -3.29 -3.21 -5.11
C VAL A 138 -4.30 -4.35 -5.05
N LYS A 139 -3.90 -5.53 -4.56
CA LYS A 139 -4.78 -6.70 -4.40
C LYS A 139 -6.01 -6.37 -3.55
N ILE A 140 -5.81 -5.72 -2.41
CA ILE A 140 -6.90 -5.31 -1.50
C ILE A 140 -7.84 -4.31 -2.21
N ALA A 141 -7.28 -3.31 -2.88
CA ALA A 141 -8.07 -2.28 -3.57
C ALA A 141 -8.91 -2.87 -4.70
N LEU A 142 -8.33 -3.74 -5.53
CA LEU A 142 -9.06 -4.40 -6.62
C LEU A 142 -10.18 -5.30 -6.08
N THR A 143 -9.90 -6.11 -5.05
CA THR A 143 -10.90 -7.01 -4.45
C THR A 143 -12.05 -6.25 -3.81
N LYS A 144 -11.79 -5.05 -3.27
CA LYS A 144 -12.81 -4.21 -2.64
C LYS A 144 -13.71 -3.48 -3.65
N HIS A 145 -13.16 -3.05 -4.78
CA HIS A 145 -13.84 -2.13 -5.70
C HIS A 145 -14.35 -2.77 -6.99
N LEU A 146 -13.80 -3.93 -7.37
CA LEU A 146 -14.30 -4.71 -8.50
C LEU A 146 -15.43 -5.64 -8.04
N SER A 147 -16.51 -5.66 -8.81
CA SER A 147 -17.56 -6.67 -8.69
C SER A 147 -17.09 -8.03 -9.20
N ASP A 148 -17.77 -9.12 -8.84
CA ASP A 148 -17.42 -10.48 -9.29
C ASP A 148 -17.34 -10.59 -10.82
N SER A 149 -18.25 -9.93 -11.55
CA SER A 149 -18.20 -9.91 -13.02
C SER A 149 -16.99 -9.15 -13.57
N GLU A 150 -16.52 -8.12 -12.88
CA GLU A 150 -15.33 -7.35 -13.27
C GLU A 150 -14.06 -8.10 -12.89
N VAL A 151 -14.04 -8.80 -11.75
CA VAL A 151 -12.96 -9.72 -11.35
C VAL A 151 -12.82 -10.83 -12.39
N LEU A 152 -13.93 -11.42 -12.83
CA LEU A 152 -13.94 -12.43 -13.89
C LEU A 152 -13.38 -11.89 -15.22
N MET A 153 -13.74 -10.65 -15.58
CA MET A 153 -13.20 -9.97 -16.77
C MET A 153 -11.70 -9.66 -16.64
N PHE A 154 -11.26 -9.28 -15.43
CA PHE A 154 -9.86 -9.06 -15.10
C PHE A 154 -9.07 -10.37 -15.27
N CYS A 155 -9.53 -11.47 -14.67
CA CYS A 155 -8.90 -12.78 -14.79
C CYS A 155 -8.85 -13.28 -16.23
N TYR A 156 -9.91 -13.09 -17.01
CA TYR A 156 -9.90 -13.35 -18.45
C TYR A 156 -8.79 -12.58 -19.18
N GLN A 157 -8.54 -11.32 -18.82
CA GLN A 157 -7.55 -10.50 -19.53
C GLN A 157 -6.10 -10.89 -19.24
N ILE A 158 -5.82 -11.30 -18.01
CA ILE A 158 -4.47 -11.68 -17.57
C ILE A 158 -4.17 -13.16 -17.74
N SER A 159 -5.18 -14.00 -18.01
CA SER A 159 -5.01 -15.43 -18.23
C SER A 159 -4.47 -15.71 -19.64
N ASP A 160 -3.56 -16.67 -19.73
CA ASP A 160 -3.12 -17.27 -20.99
C ASP A 160 -4.22 -18.12 -21.65
N SER A 161 -5.25 -18.51 -20.89
CA SER A 161 -6.34 -19.39 -21.34
C SER A 161 -7.61 -18.63 -21.73
N LYS A 162 -7.49 -17.60 -22.58
CA LYS A 162 -8.62 -16.72 -22.97
C LYS A 162 -9.81 -17.46 -23.56
N GLU A 163 -9.57 -18.47 -24.39
CA GLU A 163 -10.63 -19.28 -25.03
C GLU A 163 -11.45 -20.09 -24.02
N PHE A 164 -10.83 -20.55 -22.93
CA PHE A 164 -11.53 -21.24 -21.85
C PHE A 164 -12.51 -20.31 -21.15
N TYR A 165 -12.06 -19.11 -20.76
CA TYR A 165 -12.93 -18.12 -20.12
C TYR A 165 -14.05 -17.68 -21.06
N LYS A 166 -13.75 -17.49 -22.35
CA LYS A 166 -14.74 -17.14 -23.36
C LYS A 166 -15.83 -18.22 -23.49
N SER A 167 -15.44 -19.49 -23.58
CA SER A 167 -16.38 -20.61 -23.72
C SER A 167 -17.18 -20.92 -22.43
N LYS A 168 -16.56 -20.79 -21.25
CA LYS A 168 -17.19 -21.13 -19.96
C LYS A 168 -18.07 -20.01 -19.40
N TYR A 169 -17.69 -18.75 -19.59
CA TYR A 169 -18.30 -17.62 -18.88
C TYR A 169 -18.85 -16.50 -19.77
N PHE A 170 -18.46 -16.45 -21.05
CA PHE A 170 -18.80 -15.35 -21.95
C PHE A 170 -19.31 -15.85 -23.32
N ASN A 171 -19.86 -17.07 -23.38
CA ASN A 171 -20.26 -17.71 -24.64
C ASN A 171 -21.49 -17.05 -25.28
N ASP A 172 -22.24 -16.33 -24.47
CA ASP A 172 -23.45 -15.56 -24.74
C ASP A 172 -23.15 -14.11 -25.16
N LEU A 173 -21.88 -13.69 -25.11
CA LEU A 173 -21.45 -12.35 -25.54
C LEU A 173 -20.88 -12.36 -26.96
N SER A 174 -21.26 -11.36 -27.75
CA SER A 174 -20.56 -11.05 -28.99
C SER A 174 -19.17 -10.48 -28.70
N ASP A 175 -18.25 -10.61 -29.67
CA ASP A 175 -16.88 -10.10 -29.53
C ASP A 175 -16.84 -8.58 -29.25
N ASP A 176 -17.73 -7.81 -29.87
CA ASP A 176 -17.85 -6.36 -29.61
C ASP A 176 -18.35 -6.07 -28.18
N ALA A 177 -19.33 -6.85 -27.69
CA ALA A 177 -19.82 -6.70 -26.33
C ALA A 177 -18.75 -7.06 -25.30
N LEU A 178 -17.98 -8.12 -25.57
CA LEU A 178 -16.86 -8.55 -24.74
C LEU A 178 -15.77 -7.47 -24.71
N TYR A 179 -15.37 -6.95 -25.87
CA TYR A 179 -14.41 -5.85 -25.99
C TYR A 179 -14.85 -4.61 -25.17
N LYS A 180 -16.11 -4.19 -25.31
CA LYS A 180 -16.66 -3.05 -24.55
C LYS A 180 -16.68 -3.30 -23.04
N ARG A 181 -16.87 -4.54 -22.58
CA ARG A 181 -16.76 -4.88 -21.15
C ARG A 181 -15.31 -4.82 -20.66
N VAL A 182 -14.36 -5.32 -21.46
CA VAL A 182 -12.92 -5.23 -21.17
C VAL A 182 -12.48 -3.79 -21.01
N GLU A 183 -12.86 -2.90 -21.92
CA GLU A 183 -12.43 -1.49 -21.87
C GLU A 183 -13.02 -0.74 -20.67
N ARG A 184 -14.27 -1.05 -20.28
CA ARG A 184 -14.87 -0.51 -19.05
C ARG A 184 -14.13 -0.97 -17.79
N MET A 185 -13.79 -2.25 -17.71
CA MET A 185 -13.01 -2.80 -16.59
C MET A 185 -11.61 -2.14 -16.51
N LYS A 186 -10.90 -2.00 -17.64
CA LYS A 186 -9.60 -1.31 -17.66
C LYS A 186 -9.70 0.13 -17.19
N THR A 187 -10.76 0.84 -17.58
CA THR A 187 -10.98 2.23 -17.16
C THR A 187 -11.14 2.30 -15.64
N LYS A 188 -11.94 1.42 -15.06
CA LYS A 188 -12.14 1.35 -13.60
C LYS A 188 -10.87 0.98 -12.84
N ILE A 189 -10.06 0.04 -13.36
CA ILE A 189 -8.75 -0.26 -12.76
C ILE A 189 -7.86 0.98 -12.76
N LYS A 190 -7.78 1.71 -13.88
CA LYS A 190 -6.99 2.96 -13.93
C LYS A 190 -7.46 3.99 -12.91
N GLU A 191 -8.77 4.12 -12.69
CA GLU A 191 -9.33 5.00 -11.67
C GLU A 191 -8.90 4.58 -10.26
N ILE A 192 -8.96 3.28 -9.94
CA ILE A 192 -8.50 2.73 -8.66
C ILE A 192 -7.00 3.01 -8.47
N LEU A 193 -6.16 2.70 -9.48
CA LEU A 193 -4.71 2.93 -9.38
C LEU A 193 -4.39 4.41 -9.13
N LYS A 194 -5.12 5.31 -9.79
CA LYS A 194 -4.96 6.76 -9.62
C LYS A 194 -5.43 7.25 -8.26
N GLU A 195 -6.59 6.79 -7.78
CA GLU A 195 -7.15 7.16 -6.48
C GLU A 195 -6.19 6.79 -5.34
N TYR A 196 -5.59 5.61 -5.41
CA TYR A 196 -4.67 5.10 -4.39
C TYR A 196 -3.21 5.49 -4.63
N SER A 197 -2.93 6.14 -5.76
CA SER A 197 -1.58 6.56 -6.19
C SER A 197 -0.58 5.40 -6.27
N PHE A 198 -1.02 4.23 -6.73
CA PHE A 198 -0.15 3.06 -6.89
C PHE A 198 0.85 3.27 -8.03
N SER A 199 2.09 2.82 -7.82
CA SER A 199 3.13 2.82 -8.86
C SER A 199 2.84 1.77 -9.95
N ALA A 200 3.41 1.97 -11.14
CA ALA A 200 3.29 0.99 -12.21
C ALA A 200 4.05 -0.30 -11.86
N GLU A 201 5.19 -0.15 -11.20
CA GLU A 201 6.04 -1.22 -10.71
C GLU A 201 5.31 -2.10 -9.67
N ALA A 202 4.56 -1.49 -8.75
CA ALA A 202 3.73 -2.23 -7.80
C ALA A 202 2.60 -3.00 -8.48
N PHE A 203 1.95 -2.40 -9.49
CA PHE A 203 0.92 -3.09 -10.25
C PHE A 203 1.49 -4.27 -11.04
N GLU A 204 2.68 -4.12 -11.63
CA GLU A 204 3.37 -5.21 -12.32
C GLU A 204 3.77 -6.34 -11.35
N LYS A 205 4.26 -5.99 -10.17
CA LYS A 205 4.60 -6.97 -9.12
C LYS A 205 3.35 -7.72 -8.64
N PHE A 206 2.25 -7.00 -8.39
CA PHE A 206 0.95 -7.59 -8.10
C PHE A 206 0.51 -8.59 -9.19
N LEU A 207 0.66 -8.24 -10.47
CA LEU A 207 0.32 -9.14 -11.57
C LEU A 207 1.12 -10.45 -11.53
N LYS A 208 2.41 -10.38 -11.17
CA LYS A 208 3.29 -11.54 -11.08
C LYS A 208 3.01 -12.40 -9.84
N GLU A 209 2.79 -11.77 -8.70
CA GLU A 209 2.87 -12.45 -7.40
C GLU A 209 1.51 -12.71 -6.77
N HIS A 210 0.48 -11.90 -7.02
CA HIS A 210 -0.78 -11.94 -6.27
C HIS A 210 -2.04 -12.06 -7.12
N SER A 211 -1.97 -11.78 -8.42
CA SER A 211 -3.13 -11.85 -9.33
C SER A 211 -3.77 -13.24 -9.35
N HIS A 212 -2.94 -14.28 -9.22
CA HIS A 212 -3.38 -15.66 -9.17
C HIS A 212 -4.32 -15.90 -7.98
N GLU A 213 -4.12 -15.27 -6.81
CA GLU A 213 -4.98 -15.46 -5.64
C GLU A 213 -6.40 -14.93 -5.86
N ILE A 214 -6.53 -13.83 -6.61
CA ILE A 214 -7.82 -13.25 -7.01
C ILE A 214 -8.52 -14.19 -8.00
N CYS A 215 -7.77 -14.74 -8.95
CA CYS A 215 -8.32 -15.57 -10.03
C CYS A 215 -8.54 -17.05 -9.64
N LYS A 216 -7.84 -17.56 -8.63
CA LYS A 216 -7.94 -18.95 -8.15
C LYS A 216 -9.37 -19.31 -7.74
N LYS A 217 -10.13 -18.37 -7.17
CA LYS A 217 -11.55 -18.57 -6.82
C LYS A 217 -12.42 -18.99 -8.01
N LEU A 218 -12.01 -18.67 -9.23
CA LEU A 218 -12.75 -18.94 -10.47
C LEU A 218 -12.22 -20.19 -11.23
N GLU A 219 -10.99 -20.61 -10.91
CA GLU A 219 -10.30 -21.76 -11.53
C GLU A 219 -10.42 -23.05 -10.72
N VAL A 220 -10.72 -22.98 -9.41
CA VAL A 220 -10.85 -24.15 -8.51
C VAL A 220 -12.09 -25.03 -8.81
N ASN A 221 -13.07 -24.55 -9.59
CA ASN A 221 -14.19 -25.38 -10.08
C ASN A 221 -13.79 -26.34 -11.23
N ASN A 222 -12.55 -26.84 -11.25
CA ASN A 222 -12.03 -27.77 -12.27
C ASN A 222 -11.32 -29.02 -11.68
N HIS A 223 -11.32 -29.23 -10.36
CA HIS A 223 -10.85 -30.49 -9.75
C HIS A 223 -11.85 -31.14 -8.77
N GLY A 224 -13.14 -30.81 -8.91
CA GLY A 224 -14.25 -31.53 -8.29
C GLY A 224 -15.28 -31.91 -9.34
#